data_AF-A0A7K5H7L7-F1
#
_entry.id   AF-A0A7K5H7L7-F1
#
_cell.length_a   1.000
_cell.length_b   1.000
_cell.length_c   1.000
_cell.angle_alpha   90.00
_cell.angle_beta   90.00
_cell.angle_gamma   90.00
#
_symmetry.space_group_name_H-M   'P 1'
#
loop_
_entity.id
_entity.type
_entity.pdbx_description
1 polymer ?
#
loop_
_entity_poly.entity_id
_entity_poly.type
_entity_poly.pdbx_seq_one_letter_code
_entity_poly.pdbx_strand_id
1 'polypeptide(L)'
;GKFIRIHFGATGKLASADIETYLLEKSRVIFQLKAERNYHIFYQILSNQKPELLDMMLVTNNPYDYAFISQGETTVPSINDGEELLATDNAFDVLGFTQEEKNSIYKLTGAIMHFGNMKFKQKQREEQAEPDGTEEADKSAYLMGLNSADLLKGLCHPRVKVGNEYVTKGQNVQQVIYAVGALAKAVYEKMFNWMVTRINNSLETKQPRQYFIGVLDIAGFEIFDFNSFEQLCINFTNEKLQQFFNHHMFVLEQEEYKKEGIEWEFIDFGMDLQACIDLIEKPMGIMSILEEECMFPKATDMTFKAKLFDNHLGKSANFGKPRNIKGKPEAHFALIHYAGTVDYNIIGWLQKNKDPLNETVVGLYQKSALKLLASLFAN
;
A
#
# COMPACT_ATOMS: atom_id res chain seq x y z
N GLY A 1 3.65 8.08 -0.39
CA GLY A 1 4.51 9.25 -0.13
C GLY A 1 5.96 8.84 0.01
N LYS A 2 6.89 9.79 -0.01
CA LYS A 2 8.33 9.60 0.18
C LYS A 2 8.97 10.77 0.93
N PHE A 3 10.03 10.50 1.65
CA PHE A 3 10.91 11.50 2.25
C PHE A 3 12.33 11.26 1.76
N ILE A 4 12.90 12.26 1.11
CA ILE A 4 14.22 12.19 0.50
C ILE A 4 15.18 13.01 1.37
N ARG A 5 16.21 12.37 1.91
CA ARG A 5 17.31 13.06 2.59
C ARG A 5 18.45 13.23 1.60
N ILE A 6 18.74 14.49 1.25
CA ILE A 6 19.89 14.86 0.41
C ILE A 6 21.03 15.26 1.33
N HIS A 7 22.10 14.47 1.37
CA HIS A 7 23.23 14.70 2.27
C HIS A 7 24.32 15.52 1.60
N PHE A 8 24.84 16.48 2.35
CA PHE A 8 25.92 17.36 1.92
C PHE A 8 27.18 17.12 2.76
N GLY A 9 28.33 17.14 2.08
CA GLY A 9 29.64 17.14 2.72
C GLY A 9 30.02 18.53 3.24
N ALA A 10 31.16 18.62 3.91
CA ALA A 10 31.65 19.87 4.53
C ALA A 10 31.85 21.05 3.55
N THR A 11 31.98 20.75 2.26
CA THR A 11 32.14 21.77 1.20
C THR A 11 30.82 22.22 0.57
N GLY A 12 29.68 21.71 1.06
CA GLY A 12 28.36 21.98 0.47
C GLY A 12 28.06 21.21 -0.81
N LYS A 13 28.95 20.29 -1.23
CA LYS A 13 28.69 19.37 -2.36
C LYS A 13 27.85 18.17 -1.91
N LEU A 14 27.06 17.65 -2.84
CA LEU A 14 26.25 16.44 -2.63
C LEU A 14 27.17 15.25 -2.33
N ALA A 15 26.92 14.59 -1.21
CA ALA A 15 27.71 13.45 -0.73
C ALA A 15 26.97 12.12 -0.96
N SER A 16 25.68 12.07 -0.63
CA SER A 16 24.82 10.88 -0.80
C SER A 16 23.34 11.28 -0.71
N ALA A 17 22.45 10.34 -0.98
CA ALA A 17 21.03 10.51 -0.71
C ALA A 17 20.43 9.21 -0.15
N ASP A 18 19.32 9.34 0.57
CA ASP A 18 18.50 8.20 0.93
C ASP A 18 17.02 8.57 0.88
N ILE A 19 16.19 7.56 0.69
CA ILE A 19 14.75 7.68 0.45
C ILE A 19 14.03 6.77 1.43
N GLU A 20 13.12 7.35 2.20
CA GLU A 20 12.11 6.61 2.96
C GLU A 20 10.77 6.70 2.23
N THR A 21 10.02 5.62 2.19
CA THR A 21 8.69 5.59 1.58
C THR A 21 7.63 5.29 2.61
N TYR A 22 6.46 5.92 2.47
CA TYR A 22 5.33 5.75 3.37
C TYR A 22 4.07 5.46 2.59
N LEU A 23 3.21 4.60 3.15
CA LEU A 23 1.85 4.36 2.70
C LEU A 23 1.76 4.10 1.19
N LEU A 24 2.33 2.97 0.77
CA LEU A 24 1.98 2.42 -0.53
C LEU A 24 0.52 1.96 -0.48
N GLU A 25 -0.33 2.50 -1.35
CA GLU A 25 -1.74 2.14 -1.46
C GLU A 25 -1.90 0.71 -2.03
N LYS A 26 -1.51 -0.30 -1.27
CA LYS A 26 -1.47 -1.70 -1.74
C LYS A 26 -2.82 -2.22 -2.26
N SER A 27 -3.94 -1.70 -1.77
CA SER A 27 -5.27 -2.05 -2.28
C SER A 27 -5.44 -1.72 -3.76
N ARG A 28 -4.74 -0.70 -4.26
CA ARG A 28 -4.69 -0.31 -5.68
C ARG A 28 -4.26 -1.44 -6.60
N VAL A 29 -3.39 -2.34 -6.11
CA VAL A 29 -2.86 -3.47 -6.87
C VAL A 29 -3.98 -4.40 -7.35
N ILE A 30 -5.03 -4.57 -6.55
CA ILE A 30 -6.11 -5.53 -6.80
C ILE A 30 -7.47 -4.88 -7.09
N PHE A 31 -7.59 -3.57 -6.88
CA PHE A 31 -8.85 -2.84 -6.98
C PHE A 31 -8.65 -1.40 -7.44
N GLN A 32 -9.60 -0.89 -8.24
CA GLN A 32 -9.67 0.51 -8.65
C GLN A 32 -11.13 0.97 -8.67
N LEU A 33 -11.39 2.24 -8.34
CA LEU A 33 -12.68 2.85 -8.68
C LEU A 33 -12.74 3.16 -10.18
N LYS A 34 -13.95 3.38 -10.67
CA LYS A 34 -14.25 3.55 -12.10
C LYS A 34 -13.40 4.63 -12.80
N ALA A 35 -13.11 5.73 -12.11
CA ALA A 35 -12.34 6.86 -12.65
C ALA A 35 -10.84 6.79 -12.32
N GLU A 36 -10.39 5.72 -11.67
CA GLU A 36 -9.01 5.53 -11.25
C GLU A 36 -8.31 4.51 -12.14
N ARG A 37 -6.99 4.57 -12.19
CA ARG A 37 -6.11 3.64 -12.89
C ARG A 37 -5.25 2.90 -11.87
N ASN A 38 -4.79 1.69 -12.19
CA ASN A 38 -3.80 1.00 -11.36
C ASN A 38 -2.40 1.66 -11.53
N TYR A 39 -1.36 1.14 -10.88
CA TYR A 39 0.01 1.65 -11.00
C TYR A 39 0.52 1.64 -12.44
N HIS A 40 1.28 2.67 -12.81
CA HIS A 40 1.74 2.91 -14.19
C HIS A 40 2.51 1.74 -14.80
N ILE A 41 3.32 1.04 -14.01
CA ILE A 41 4.20 -0.02 -14.50
C ILE A 41 3.46 -1.12 -15.27
N PHE A 42 2.21 -1.44 -14.89
CA PHE A 42 1.41 -2.43 -15.61
C PHE A 42 1.18 -2.00 -17.05
N TYR A 43 0.73 -0.77 -17.27
CA TYR A 43 0.39 -0.27 -18.60
C TYR A 43 1.62 0.14 -19.41
N GLN A 44 2.69 0.59 -18.75
CA GLN A 44 3.99 0.77 -19.38
C GLN A 44 4.44 -0.52 -20.05
N ILE A 45 4.39 -1.65 -19.34
CA ILE A 45 4.75 -2.96 -19.90
C ILE A 45 3.83 -3.33 -21.06
N LEU A 46 2.50 -3.18 -20.89
CA LEU A 46 1.50 -3.50 -21.91
C LEU A 46 1.53 -2.58 -23.14
N SER A 47 2.27 -1.47 -23.10
CA SER A 47 2.46 -0.57 -24.25
C SER A 47 3.14 -1.22 -25.46
N ASN A 48 3.77 -2.39 -25.25
CA ASN A 48 4.49 -3.15 -26.28
C ASN A 48 5.71 -2.44 -26.89
N GLN A 49 6.29 -1.44 -26.21
CA GLN A 49 7.57 -0.85 -26.65
C GLN A 49 8.77 -1.77 -26.46
N LYS A 50 8.67 -2.75 -25.54
CA LYS A 50 9.64 -3.83 -25.35
C LYS A 50 8.91 -5.19 -25.44
N PRO A 51 8.63 -5.70 -26.65
CA PRO A 51 7.83 -6.92 -26.85
C PRO A 51 8.38 -8.15 -26.11
N GLU A 52 9.71 -8.21 -25.92
CA GLU A 52 10.37 -9.27 -25.17
C GLU A 52 9.92 -9.36 -23.71
N LEU A 53 9.40 -8.27 -23.13
CA LEU A 53 8.83 -8.28 -21.79
C LEU A 53 7.47 -8.99 -21.76
N LEU A 54 6.64 -8.80 -22.80
CA LEU A 54 5.34 -9.49 -22.90
C LEU A 54 5.55 -11.01 -22.99
N ASP A 55 6.49 -11.44 -23.84
CA ASP A 55 6.85 -12.84 -23.99
C ASP A 55 7.44 -13.41 -22.69
N MET A 56 8.34 -12.68 -22.03
CA MET A 56 8.95 -13.12 -20.76
C MET A 56 7.91 -13.28 -19.65
N MET A 57 6.94 -12.37 -19.61
CA MET A 57 5.90 -12.33 -18.59
C MET A 57 4.67 -13.16 -18.96
N LEU A 58 4.61 -13.76 -20.15
CA LEU A 58 3.47 -14.54 -20.65
C LEU A 58 2.17 -13.73 -20.70
N VAL A 59 2.28 -12.44 -21.03
CA VAL A 59 1.15 -11.51 -21.10
C VAL A 59 0.87 -11.01 -22.52
N THR A 60 -0.39 -10.64 -22.77
CA THR A 60 -0.80 -9.92 -23.97
C THR A 60 -0.55 -8.42 -23.79
N ASN A 61 -0.87 -7.60 -24.78
CA ASN A 61 -0.84 -6.14 -24.67
C ASN A 61 -2.22 -5.53 -24.34
N ASN A 62 -3.24 -6.35 -24.06
CA ASN A 62 -4.60 -5.87 -23.77
C ASN A 62 -4.83 -5.83 -22.25
N PRO A 63 -4.97 -4.64 -21.63
CA PRO A 63 -5.19 -4.54 -20.18
C PRO A 63 -6.46 -5.27 -19.71
N TYR A 64 -7.50 -5.35 -20.54
CA TYR A 64 -8.77 -6.00 -20.20
C TYR A 64 -8.67 -7.53 -20.07
N ASP A 65 -7.54 -8.12 -20.44
CA ASP A 65 -7.27 -9.53 -20.20
C ASP A 65 -6.91 -9.79 -18.72
N TYR A 66 -6.70 -8.74 -17.91
CA TYR A 66 -6.19 -8.83 -16.53
C TYR A 66 -7.08 -8.10 -15.53
N ALA A 67 -7.88 -8.87 -14.77
CA ALA A 67 -8.91 -8.33 -13.88
C ALA A 67 -8.40 -7.36 -12.80
N PHE A 68 -7.15 -7.50 -12.35
CA PHE A 68 -6.57 -6.62 -11.33
C PHE A 68 -6.20 -5.23 -11.84
N ILE A 69 -6.07 -5.00 -13.15
CA ILE A 69 -5.60 -3.72 -13.70
C ILE A 69 -6.62 -3.05 -14.64
N SER A 70 -7.85 -3.57 -14.72
CA SER A 70 -8.84 -3.13 -15.72
C SER A 70 -10.22 -2.84 -15.14
N GLN A 71 -10.33 -2.57 -13.83
CA GLN A 71 -11.62 -2.26 -13.19
C GLN A 71 -12.02 -0.79 -13.36
N GLY A 72 -11.03 0.09 -13.52
CA GLY A 72 -11.21 1.51 -13.81
C GLY A 72 -10.66 1.88 -15.19
N GLU A 73 -10.06 3.07 -15.28
CA GLU A 73 -9.47 3.59 -16.52
C GLU A 73 -8.16 2.86 -16.85
N THR A 74 -7.94 2.56 -18.13
CA THR A 74 -6.75 1.85 -18.62
C THR A 74 -5.77 2.77 -19.36
N THR A 75 -6.18 3.99 -19.68
CA THR A 75 -5.39 4.99 -20.41
C THR A 75 -5.51 6.35 -19.74
N VAL A 76 -4.49 7.20 -19.90
CA VAL A 76 -4.50 8.58 -19.42
C VAL A 76 -4.06 9.49 -20.56
N PRO A 77 -4.88 10.45 -21.03
CA PRO A 77 -4.58 11.23 -22.24
C PRO A 77 -3.25 11.99 -22.23
N SER A 78 -2.75 12.36 -21.06
CA SER A 78 -1.51 13.11 -20.89
C SER A 78 -0.26 12.25 -20.71
N ILE A 79 -0.37 10.92 -20.73
CA ILE A 79 0.74 9.99 -20.44
C ILE A 79 0.99 9.09 -21.66
N ASN A 80 2.25 9.00 -22.08
CA ASN A 80 2.70 8.04 -23.08
C ASN A 80 3.37 6.85 -22.37
N ASP A 81 2.59 5.81 -22.09
CA ASP A 81 3.08 4.62 -21.35
C ASP A 81 4.28 3.95 -22.05
N GLY A 82 4.39 4.07 -23.37
CA GLY A 82 5.50 3.52 -24.13
C GLY A 82 6.83 4.23 -23.91
N GLU A 83 6.84 5.55 -23.98
CA GLU A 83 8.04 6.36 -23.69
C GLU A 83 8.45 6.20 -22.23
N GLU A 84 7.48 6.16 -21.32
CA GLU A 84 7.70 5.96 -19.89
C GLU A 84 8.29 4.58 -19.56
N LEU A 85 7.95 3.53 -20.32
CA LEU A 85 8.59 2.21 -20.17
C LEU A 85 10.09 2.28 -20.47
N LEU A 86 10.48 2.96 -21.55
CA LEU A 86 11.88 3.09 -21.94
C LEU A 86 12.67 3.90 -20.90
N ALA A 87 12.07 4.98 -20.40
CA ALA A 87 12.67 5.77 -19.33
C ALA A 87 12.86 4.96 -18.04
N THR A 88 11.83 4.19 -17.65
CA THR A 88 11.87 3.34 -16.45
C THR A 88 12.90 2.22 -16.57
N ASP A 89 12.96 1.54 -17.72
CA ASP A 89 13.93 0.47 -17.97
C ASP A 89 15.38 1.00 -17.96
N ASN A 90 15.61 2.18 -18.55
CA ASN A 90 16.91 2.84 -18.51
C ASN A 90 17.29 3.30 -17.09
N ALA A 91 16.34 3.77 -16.29
CA ALA A 91 16.58 4.19 -14.91
C ALA A 91 17.12 3.03 -14.05
N PHE A 92 16.65 1.80 -14.27
CA PHE A 92 17.23 0.62 -13.61
C PHE A 92 18.72 0.44 -13.95
N ASP A 93 19.11 0.65 -15.21
CA ASP A 93 20.50 0.51 -15.64
C ASP A 93 21.39 1.60 -15.02
N VAL A 94 20.91 2.85 -14.98
CA VAL A 94 21.60 3.99 -14.35
C VAL A 94 21.80 3.76 -12.85
N LEU A 95 20.81 3.19 -12.18
CA LEU A 95 20.86 2.86 -10.74
C LEU A 95 21.67 1.58 -10.46
N GLY A 96 22.19 0.91 -11.50
CA GLY A 96 23.05 -0.26 -11.40
C GLY A 96 22.31 -1.53 -11.00
N PHE A 97 21.03 -1.66 -11.35
CA PHE A 97 20.32 -2.94 -11.25
C PHE A 97 20.88 -3.91 -12.29
N THR A 98 21.07 -5.15 -11.87
CA THR A 98 21.50 -6.22 -12.78
C THR A 98 20.33 -6.65 -13.67
N GLN A 99 20.64 -7.26 -14.82
CA GLN A 99 19.60 -7.82 -15.69
C GLN A 99 18.76 -8.91 -15.00
N GLU A 100 19.37 -9.69 -14.09
CA GLU A 100 18.65 -10.70 -13.29
C GLU A 100 17.64 -10.05 -12.33
N GLU A 101 18.02 -8.95 -11.67
CA GLU A 101 17.12 -8.17 -10.81
C GLU A 101 15.97 -7.55 -11.63
N LYS A 102 16.26 -6.89 -12.76
CA LYS A 102 15.25 -6.32 -13.67
C LYS A 102 14.24 -7.39 -14.13
N ASN A 103 14.75 -8.51 -14.63
CA ASN A 103 13.91 -9.62 -15.08
C ASN A 103 13.05 -10.17 -13.94
N SER A 104 13.59 -10.24 -12.72
CA SER A 104 12.84 -10.72 -11.55
C SER A 104 11.70 -9.77 -11.18
N ILE A 105 11.92 -8.45 -11.24
CA ILE A 105 10.89 -7.43 -11.00
C ILE A 105 9.78 -7.57 -12.04
N TYR A 106 10.12 -7.63 -13.34
CA TYR A 106 9.14 -7.78 -14.41
C TYR A 106 8.33 -9.08 -14.28
N LYS A 107 9.01 -10.21 -14.00
CA LYS A 107 8.34 -11.50 -13.76
C LYS A 107 7.36 -11.44 -12.59
N LEU A 108 7.73 -10.83 -11.47
CA LEU A 108 6.83 -10.68 -10.31
C LEU A 108 5.63 -9.78 -10.62
N THR A 109 5.83 -8.66 -11.33
CA THR A 109 4.73 -7.81 -11.81
C THR A 109 3.78 -8.59 -12.73
N GLY A 110 4.31 -9.44 -13.60
CA GLY A 110 3.50 -10.29 -14.50
C GLY A 110 2.72 -11.35 -13.75
N ALA A 111 3.37 -11.98 -12.77
CA ALA A 111 2.75 -12.98 -11.92
C ALA A 111 1.55 -12.43 -11.14
N ILE A 112 1.62 -11.16 -10.70
CA ILE A 112 0.51 -10.45 -10.06
C ILE A 112 -0.69 -10.26 -11.01
N MET A 113 -0.45 -9.96 -12.28
CA MET A 113 -1.53 -9.85 -13.27
C MET A 113 -2.25 -11.19 -13.46
N HIS A 114 -1.49 -12.30 -13.56
CA HIS A 114 -2.06 -13.65 -13.65
C HIS A 114 -2.78 -14.10 -12.37
N PHE A 115 -2.34 -13.67 -11.19
CA PHE A 115 -3.08 -13.93 -9.94
C PHE A 115 -4.51 -13.39 -10.01
N GLY A 116 -4.70 -12.20 -10.59
CA GLY A 116 -6.03 -11.61 -10.76
C GLY A 116 -6.98 -12.42 -11.64
N ASN A 117 -6.45 -13.30 -12.48
CA ASN A 117 -7.22 -14.11 -13.41
C ASN A 117 -7.45 -15.56 -12.95
N MET A 118 -6.88 -15.96 -11.81
CA MET A 118 -7.12 -17.30 -11.27
C MET A 118 -8.60 -17.48 -10.92
N LYS A 119 -9.20 -18.57 -11.43
CA LYS A 119 -10.60 -18.90 -11.21
C LYS A 119 -10.73 -20.08 -10.28
N PHE A 120 -11.71 -20.00 -9.40
CA PHE A 120 -12.05 -21.04 -8.44
C PHE A 120 -13.55 -21.25 -8.45
N LYS A 121 -13.97 -22.50 -8.26
CA LYS A 121 -15.38 -22.88 -8.16
C LYS A 121 -15.61 -23.67 -6.88
N GLN A 122 -16.87 -23.71 -6.47
CA GLN A 122 -17.26 -24.54 -5.35
C GLN A 122 -17.30 -26.00 -5.80
N LYS A 123 -16.64 -26.88 -5.05
CA LYS A 123 -16.66 -28.32 -5.28
C LYS A 123 -18.07 -28.87 -5.07
N GLN A 124 -18.52 -29.76 -5.93
CA GLN A 124 -19.87 -30.32 -5.84
C GLN A 124 -20.07 -31.04 -4.51
N ARG A 125 -21.12 -30.65 -3.76
CA ARG A 125 -21.53 -31.21 -2.45
C ARG A 125 -20.62 -30.85 -1.25
N GLU A 126 -19.65 -29.97 -1.43
CA GLU A 126 -18.81 -29.42 -0.35
C GLU A 126 -18.83 -27.89 -0.40
N GLU A 127 -18.55 -27.20 0.71
CA GLU A 127 -18.40 -25.73 0.73
C GLU A 127 -16.97 -25.28 0.35
N GLN A 128 -16.11 -26.23 -0.03
CA GLN A 128 -14.70 -25.99 -0.34
C GLN A 128 -14.50 -25.55 -1.79
N ALA A 129 -13.47 -24.74 -2.00
CA ALA A 129 -13.02 -24.28 -3.31
C ALA A 129 -12.16 -25.34 -4.00
N GLU A 130 -12.31 -25.44 -5.31
CA GLU A 130 -11.37 -26.11 -6.21
C GLU A 130 -10.98 -25.19 -7.38
N PRO A 131 -9.79 -25.36 -7.97
CA PRO A 131 -9.38 -24.58 -9.14
C PRO A 131 -10.34 -24.81 -10.33
N ASP A 132 -10.73 -23.73 -11.01
CA ASP A 132 -11.52 -23.78 -12.24
C ASP A 132 -10.62 -23.52 -13.46
N GLY A 133 -9.71 -24.45 -13.70
CA GLY A 133 -8.61 -24.32 -14.65
C GLY A 133 -7.28 -24.03 -13.96
N THR A 134 -6.18 -24.30 -14.65
CA THR A 134 -4.82 -24.14 -14.11
C THR A 134 -3.95 -23.16 -14.88
N GLU A 135 -4.36 -22.72 -16.08
CA GLU A 135 -3.53 -21.94 -17.00
C GLU A 135 -2.89 -20.71 -16.34
N GLU A 136 -3.69 -19.87 -15.68
CA GLU A 136 -3.18 -18.65 -15.04
C GLU A 136 -2.32 -18.95 -13.80
N ALA A 137 -2.61 -20.07 -13.12
CA ALA A 137 -1.77 -20.54 -12.02
C ALA A 137 -0.44 -21.12 -12.51
N ASP A 138 -0.43 -21.80 -13.66
CA ASP A 138 0.76 -22.33 -14.30
C ASP A 138 1.68 -21.19 -14.75
N LYS A 139 1.13 -20.16 -15.41
CA LYS A 139 1.88 -18.95 -15.80
C LYS A 139 2.46 -18.23 -14.58
N SER A 140 1.64 -17.97 -13.57
CA SER A 140 2.11 -17.25 -12.38
C SER A 140 3.14 -18.05 -11.58
N ALA A 141 2.92 -19.35 -11.39
CA ALA A 141 3.88 -20.23 -10.72
C ALA A 141 5.20 -20.31 -11.48
N TYR A 142 5.17 -20.38 -12.82
CA TYR A 142 6.37 -20.36 -13.64
C TYR A 142 7.19 -19.07 -13.44
N LEU A 143 6.53 -17.91 -13.52
CA LEU A 143 7.18 -16.61 -13.32
C LEU A 143 7.77 -16.45 -11.91
N MET A 144 7.07 -16.98 -10.91
CA MET A 144 7.51 -16.98 -9.51
C MET A 144 8.49 -18.11 -9.18
N GLY A 145 8.84 -19.01 -10.11
CA GLY A 145 9.73 -20.14 -9.84
C GLY A 145 9.18 -21.13 -8.82
N LEU A 146 7.88 -21.45 -8.91
CA LEU A 146 7.12 -22.33 -8.02
C LEU A 146 6.53 -23.53 -8.77
N ASN A 147 6.06 -24.52 -8.02
CA ASN A 147 5.22 -25.59 -8.56
C ASN A 147 3.73 -25.16 -8.51
N SER A 148 3.06 -25.19 -9.66
CA SER A 148 1.65 -24.77 -9.78
C SER A 148 0.68 -25.62 -8.94
N ALA A 149 0.89 -26.94 -8.89
CA ALA A 149 0.04 -27.83 -8.11
C ALA A 149 0.17 -27.57 -6.61
N ASP A 150 1.39 -27.31 -6.12
CA ASP A 150 1.62 -26.94 -4.72
C ASP A 150 1.03 -25.57 -4.38
N LEU A 151 1.11 -24.60 -5.31
CA LEU A 151 0.49 -23.29 -5.16
C LEU A 151 -1.03 -23.41 -5.02
N LEU A 152 -1.69 -24.09 -5.95
CA LEU A 152 -3.14 -24.30 -5.93
C LEU A 152 -3.58 -25.08 -4.69
N LYS A 153 -2.83 -26.11 -4.30
CA LYS A 153 -3.09 -26.87 -3.08
C LYS A 153 -2.95 -26.00 -1.84
N GLY A 154 -1.91 -25.17 -1.75
CA GLY A 154 -1.69 -24.25 -0.63
C GLY A 154 -2.78 -23.19 -0.52
N LEU A 155 -3.30 -22.71 -1.65
CA LEU A 155 -4.42 -21.78 -1.72
C LEU A 155 -5.73 -22.41 -1.24
N CYS A 156 -6.13 -23.56 -1.78
CA CYS A 156 -7.42 -24.20 -1.44
C CYS A 156 -7.39 -24.93 -0.08
N HIS A 157 -6.25 -25.49 0.31
CA HIS A 157 -6.07 -26.35 1.49
C HIS A 157 -4.82 -25.96 2.30
N PRO A 158 -4.75 -24.73 2.84
CA PRO A 158 -3.64 -24.31 3.66
C PRO A 158 -3.49 -25.17 4.93
N ARG A 159 -2.24 -25.38 5.33
CA ARG A 159 -1.86 -25.92 6.63
C ARG A 159 -1.78 -24.76 7.63
N VAL A 160 -2.69 -24.75 8.60
CA VAL A 160 -2.79 -23.70 9.62
C VAL A 160 -2.39 -24.28 10.97
N LYS A 161 -1.63 -23.50 11.75
CA LYS A 161 -1.28 -23.87 13.12
C LYS A 161 -2.47 -23.59 14.04
N VAL A 162 -2.98 -24.62 14.71
CA VAL A 162 -4.05 -24.52 15.71
C VAL A 162 -3.50 -25.02 17.04
N GLY A 163 -3.24 -24.10 17.97
CA GLY A 163 -2.48 -24.41 19.18
C GLY A 163 -1.06 -24.87 18.84
N ASN A 164 -0.73 -26.13 19.16
CA ASN A 164 0.59 -26.72 18.90
C ASN A 164 0.63 -27.63 17.66
N GLU A 165 -0.50 -27.87 16.99
CA GLU A 165 -0.60 -28.79 15.85
C GLU A 165 -0.86 -28.05 14.53
N TYR A 166 -0.48 -28.67 13.42
CA TYR A 166 -0.77 -28.17 12.07
C TYR A 166 -1.91 -28.97 11.45
N VAL A 167 -3.00 -28.29 11.12
CA VAL A 167 -4.18 -28.89 10.53
C VAL A 167 -4.38 -28.34 9.12
N THR A 168 -4.70 -29.22 8.17
CA THR A 168 -5.10 -28.81 6.82
C THR A 168 -6.55 -28.34 6.86
N LYS A 169 -6.80 -27.10 6.46
CA LYS A 169 -8.13 -26.49 6.45
C LYS A 169 -8.55 -26.18 5.02
N GLY A 170 -9.68 -26.72 4.58
CA GLY A 170 -10.29 -26.32 3.32
C GLY A 170 -10.83 -24.89 3.38
N GLN A 171 -10.62 -24.12 2.32
CA GLN A 171 -11.17 -22.77 2.17
C GLN A 171 -12.35 -22.76 1.22
N ASN A 172 -13.29 -21.83 1.41
CA ASN A 172 -14.33 -21.55 0.42
C ASN A 172 -13.80 -20.64 -0.70
N VAL A 173 -14.56 -20.49 -1.79
CA VAL A 173 -14.12 -19.73 -2.99
C VAL A 173 -13.71 -18.31 -2.64
N GLN A 174 -14.52 -17.64 -1.80
CA GLN A 174 -14.27 -16.26 -1.42
C GLN A 174 -12.98 -16.11 -0.60
N GLN A 175 -12.72 -17.03 0.33
CA GLN A 175 -11.48 -17.07 1.12
C GLN A 175 -10.25 -17.26 0.24
N VAL A 176 -10.32 -18.13 -0.78
CA VAL A 176 -9.22 -18.34 -1.71
C VAL A 176 -8.94 -17.08 -2.53
N ILE A 177 -9.98 -16.45 -3.09
CA ILE A 177 -9.85 -15.18 -3.85
C ILE A 177 -9.21 -14.09 -2.97
N TYR A 178 -9.63 -13.99 -1.70
CA TYR A 178 -9.01 -13.06 -0.77
C TYR A 178 -7.54 -13.38 -0.50
N ALA A 179 -7.19 -14.66 -0.33
CA ALA A 179 -5.80 -15.07 -0.11
C ALA A 179 -4.93 -14.73 -1.34
N VAL A 180 -5.43 -14.94 -2.56
CA VAL A 180 -4.75 -14.56 -3.80
C VAL A 180 -4.50 -13.05 -3.85
N GLY A 181 -5.53 -12.25 -3.56
CA GLY A 181 -5.38 -10.79 -3.49
C GLY A 181 -4.41 -10.32 -2.40
N ALA A 182 -4.43 -10.93 -1.22
CA ALA A 182 -3.50 -10.63 -0.13
C ALA A 182 -2.04 -10.94 -0.52
N LEU A 183 -1.81 -12.09 -1.16
CA LEU A 183 -0.48 -12.46 -1.65
C LEU A 183 0.00 -11.53 -2.77
N ALA A 184 -0.87 -11.12 -3.69
CA ALA A 184 -0.52 -10.15 -4.75
C ALA A 184 -0.06 -8.81 -4.16
N LYS A 185 -0.81 -8.28 -3.19
CA LYS A 185 -0.45 -7.04 -2.47
C LYS A 185 0.88 -7.19 -1.74
N ALA A 186 1.09 -8.31 -1.03
CA ALA A 186 2.30 -8.56 -0.26
C ALA A 186 3.55 -8.68 -1.16
N VAL A 187 3.44 -9.37 -2.30
CA VAL A 187 4.54 -9.44 -3.28
C VAL A 187 4.87 -8.04 -3.80
N TYR A 188 3.86 -7.26 -4.19
CA TYR A 188 4.06 -5.90 -4.71
C TYR A 188 4.70 -4.97 -3.67
N GLU A 189 4.19 -4.96 -2.44
CA GLU A 189 4.71 -4.14 -1.33
C GLU A 189 6.15 -4.51 -0.96
N LYS A 190 6.42 -5.80 -0.76
CA LYS A 190 7.77 -6.27 -0.43
C LYS A 190 8.75 -5.99 -1.58
N MET A 191 8.34 -6.17 -2.83
CA MET A 191 9.15 -5.85 -4.01
C MET A 191 9.44 -4.34 -4.07
N PHE A 192 8.45 -3.50 -3.83
CA PHE A 192 8.62 -2.04 -3.77
C PHE A 192 9.61 -1.63 -2.68
N ASN A 193 9.44 -2.13 -1.45
CA ASN A 193 10.34 -1.84 -0.32
C ASN A 193 11.76 -2.34 -0.59
N TRP A 194 11.90 -3.51 -1.23
CA TRP A 194 13.20 -4.02 -1.67
C TRP A 194 13.84 -3.12 -2.72
N MET A 195 13.08 -2.63 -3.71
CA MET A 195 13.60 -1.68 -4.69
C MET A 195 14.07 -0.38 -4.03
N VAL A 196 13.32 0.17 -3.08
CA VAL A 196 13.74 1.37 -2.31
C VAL A 196 15.05 1.11 -1.57
N THR A 197 15.17 -0.05 -0.92
CA THR A 197 16.42 -0.47 -0.25
C THR A 197 17.57 -0.56 -1.25
N ARG A 198 17.32 -1.17 -2.42
CA ARG A 198 18.32 -1.34 -3.48
C ARG A 198 18.76 -0.01 -4.09
N ILE A 199 17.85 0.95 -4.22
CA ILE A 199 18.11 2.33 -4.65
C ILE A 199 18.96 3.05 -3.62
N ASN A 200 18.59 2.99 -2.34
CA ASN A 200 19.37 3.62 -1.25
C ASN A 200 20.80 3.10 -1.20
N ASN A 201 20.99 1.79 -1.35
CA ASN A 201 22.33 1.19 -1.42
C ASN A 201 23.16 1.71 -2.62
N SER A 202 22.50 2.10 -3.72
CA SER A 202 23.17 2.68 -4.89
C SER A 202 23.49 4.17 -4.71
N LEU A 203 22.65 4.91 -3.97
CA LEU A 203 22.83 6.32 -3.65
C LEU A 203 23.78 6.57 -2.47
N GLU A 204 24.05 5.53 -1.67
CA GLU A 204 24.97 5.59 -0.54
C GLU A 204 26.43 5.63 -1.01
N THR A 205 27.19 6.60 -0.50
CA THR A 205 28.62 6.74 -0.76
C THR A 205 29.43 6.75 0.54
N LYS A 206 30.75 6.57 0.42
CA LYS A 206 31.70 6.66 1.54
C LYS A 206 32.10 8.10 1.90
N GLN A 207 31.55 9.11 1.25
CA GLN A 207 31.89 10.50 1.55
C GLN A 207 31.33 10.90 2.93
N PRO A 208 32.06 11.71 3.71
CA PRO A 208 31.58 12.17 5.01
C PRO A 208 30.35 13.06 4.85
N ARG A 209 29.33 12.83 5.69
CA ARG A 209 28.07 13.59 5.74
C ARG A 209 28.12 14.55 6.91
N GLN A 210 27.75 15.82 6.70
CA GLN A 210 27.72 16.81 7.78
C GLN A 210 26.33 17.41 7.97
N TYR A 211 25.60 17.64 6.89
CA TYR A 211 24.26 18.23 6.89
C TYR A 211 23.36 17.46 5.91
N PHE A 212 22.04 17.55 6.09
CA PHE A 212 21.09 17.09 5.08
C PHE A 212 19.93 18.06 4.90
N ILE A 213 19.35 18.05 3.71
CA ILE A 213 18.06 18.67 3.42
C ILE A 213 17.04 17.54 3.24
N GLY A 214 15.99 17.56 4.05
CA GLY A 214 14.87 16.64 3.94
C GLY A 214 13.79 17.22 3.02
N VAL A 215 13.44 16.49 1.97
CA VAL A 215 12.34 16.83 1.06
C VAL A 215 11.22 15.83 1.28
N LEU A 216 10.12 16.31 1.89
CA LEU A 216 8.93 15.51 2.09
C LEU A 216 7.98 15.68 0.91
N ASP A 217 7.64 14.57 0.27
CA ASP A 217 6.70 14.50 -0.85
C ASP A 217 5.59 13.50 -0.50
N ILE A 218 4.43 14.03 -0.15
CA ILE A 218 3.23 13.25 0.17
C ILE A 218 2.05 13.80 -0.62
N ALA A 219 1.09 12.93 -0.90
CA ALA A 219 -0.20 13.35 -1.44
C ALA A 219 -0.85 14.37 -0.51
N GLY A 220 -1.50 15.38 -1.09
CA GLY A 220 -2.28 16.34 -0.34
C GLY A 220 -3.49 15.69 0.34
N PHE A 221 -4.20 16.50 1.13
CA PHE A 221 -5.43 16.06 1.80
C PHE A 221 -6.48 15.58 0.77
N GLU A 222 -7.03 14.38 0.96
CA GLU A 222 -7.96 13.73 0.03
C GLU A 222 -9.39 13.74 0.60
N ILE A 223 -10.34 14.23 -0.20
CA ILE A 223 -11.78 14.18 0.10
C ILE A 223 -12.51 13.63 -1.12
N PHE A 224 -12.81 12.33 -1.08
CA PHE A 224 -13.57 11.66 -2.12
C PHE A 224 -15.00 11.35 -1.68
N ASP A 225 -15.82 10.88 -2.61
CA ASP A 225 -17.14 10.34 -2.30
C ASP A 225 -17.06 9.01 -1.53
N PHE A 226 -15.93 8.31 -1.65
CA PHE A 226 -15.63 7.08 -0.91
C PHE A 226 -14.24 7.19 -0.27
N ASN A 227 -14.19 7.41 1.04
CA ASN A 227 -12.94 7.47 1.81
C ASN A 227 -12.80 6.22 2.67
N SER A 228 -11.72 5.47 2.48
CA SER A 228 -11.45 4.25 3.25
C SER A 228 -10.27 4.44 4.21
N PHE A 229 -9.71 3.34 4.71
CA PHE A 229 -8.60 3.33 5.66
C PHE A 229 -7.36 4.05 5.11
N GLU A 230 -7.08 3.89 3.83
CA GLU A 230 -5.95 4.51 3.15
C GLU A 230 -6.06 6.05 3.16
N GLN A 231 -7.25 6.58 2.85
CA GLN A 231 -7.53 8.02 2.96
C GLN A 231 -7.38 8.51 4.40
N LEU A 232 -7.81 7.74 5.41
CA LEU A 232 -7.61 8.13 6.81
C LEU A 232 -6.11 8.30 7.10
N CYS A 233 -5.26 7.37 6.68
CA CYS A 233 -3.82 7.45 6.89
C CYS A 233 -3.17 8.64 6.17
N ILE A 234 -3.61 8.94 4.93
CA ILE A 234 -3.14 10.10 4.15
C ILE A 234 -3.57 11.41 4.83
N ASN A 235 -4.85 11.54 5.17
CA ASN A 235 -5.41 12.72 5.80
C ASN A 235 -4.84 12.96 7.20
N PHE A 236 -4.62 11.89 7.97
CA PHE A 236 -3.93 11.96 9.26
C PHE A 236 -2.50 12.49 9.12
N THR A 237 -1.76 12.04 8.11
CA THR A 237 -0.41 12.57 7.87
C THR A 237 -0.45 14.06 7.49
N ASN A 238 -1.40 14.46 6.64
CA ASN A 238 -1.61 15.87 6.29
C ASN A 238 -2.02 16.71 7.51
N GLU A 239 -2.84 16.20 8.42
CA GLU A 239 -3.19 16.85 9.69
C GLU A 239 -1.93 17.13 10.53
N LYS A 240 -1.05 16.13 10.67
CA LYS A 240 0.22 16.29 11.40
C LYS A 240 1.19 17.26 10.70
N LEU A 241 1.22 17.25 9.36
CA LEU A 241 2.04 18.19 8.61
C LEU A 241 1.54 19.62 8.74
N GLN A 242 0.24 19.83 8.72
CA GLN A 242 -0.34 21.15 8.97
C GLN A 242 -0.05 21.60 10.41
N GLN A 243 -0.13 20.70 11.41
CA GLN A 243 0.26 21.02 12.78
C GLN A 243 1.75 21.38 12.88
N PHE A 244 2.62 20.62 12.22
CA PHE A 244 4.04 20.92 12.16
C PHE A 244 4.31 22.27 11.51
N PHE A 245 3.64 22.57 10.41
CA PHE A 245 3.73 23.88 9.74
C PHE A 245 3.28 25.00 10.67
N ASN A 246 2.12 24.86 11.31
CA ASN A 246 1.60 25.86 12.26
C ASN A 246 2.60 26.08 13.41
N HIS A 247 3.15 25.01 13.97
CA HIS A 247 4.14 25.10 15.05
C HIS A 247 5.44 25.77 14.58
N HIS A 248 5.96 25.40 13.41
CA HIS A 248 7.24 25.92 12.92
C HIS A 248 7.14 27.37 12.45
N MET A 249 6.17 27.69 11.60
CA MET A 249 5.99 29.04 11.07
C MET A 249 5.61 30.06 12.14
N PHE A 250 4.84 29.65 13.15
CA PHE A 250 4.30 30.59 14.12
C PHE A 250 5.02 30.52 15.45
N VAL A 251 5.29 29.34 16.00
CA VAL A 251 5.90 29.26 17.34
C VAL A 251 7.42 29.41 17.25
N LEU A 252 8.07 28.59 16.43
CA LEU A 252 9.54 28.58 16.35
C LEU A 252 10.11 29.86 15.74
N GLU A 253 9.45 30.42 14.73
CA GLU A 253 9.87 31.70 14.14
C GLU A 253 9.82 32.85 15.17
N GLN A 254 8.75 32.92 15.96
CA GLN A 254 8.60 33.91 17.03
C GLN A 254 9.61 33.68 18.17
N GLU A 255 9.99 32.43 18.46
CA GLU A 255 11.06 32.10 19.40
C GLU A 255 12.44 32.56 18.90
N GLU A 256 12.72 32.44 17.60
CA GLU A 256 13.97 32.92 17.01
C GLU A 256 14.02 34.47 17.02
N TYR A 257 12.91 35.15 16.71
CA TYR A 257 12.83 36.61 16.86
C TYR A 257 13.14 37.08 18.28
N LYS A 258 12.58 36.38 19.28
CA LYS A 258 12.87 36.65 20.69
C LYS A 258 14.34 36.43 21.04
N LYS A 259 14.94 35.38 20.48
CA LYS A 259 16.35 35.02 20.71
C LYS A 259 17.32 35.99 20.04
N GLU A 260 16.98 36.50 18.86
CA GLU A 260 17.72 37.53 18.13
C GLU A 260 17.45 38.95 18.66
N GLY A 261 16.54 39.10 19.63
CA GLY A 261 16.21 40.38 20.25
C GLY A 261 15.42 41.33 19.36
N ILE A 262 14.69 40.79 18.38
CA ILE A 262 13.82 41.53 17.48
C ILE A 262 12.54 41.90 18.23
N GLU A 263 12.15 43.18 18.21
CA GLU A 263 10.85 43.62 18.72
C GLU A 263 9.74 43.06 17.84
N TRP A 264 9.03 42.06 18.37
CA TRP A 264 7.91 41.40 17.71
C TRP A 264 6.80 41.14 18.72
N GLU A 265 5.56 41.51 18.37
CA GLU A 265 4.39 41.21 19.18
C GLU A 265 3.96 39.76 18.99
N PHE A 266 3.84 39.01 20.08
CA PHE A 266 3.45 37.60 20.00
C PHE A 266 2.00 37.46 19.52
N ILE A 267 1.81 36.76 18.42
CA ILE A 267 0.49 36.47 17.85
C ILE A 267 0.20 34.97 18.06
N ASP A 268 -0.94 34.69 18.72
CA ASP A 268 -1.49 33.34 18.83
C ASP A 268 -2.43 33.08 17.65
N PHE A 269 -2.11 32.07 16.84
CA PHE A 269 -2.85 31.74 15.63
C PHE A 269 -3.98 30.73 15.87
N GLY A 270 -4.15 30.20 17.08
CA GLY A 270 -5.35 29.47 17.51
C GLY A 270 -5.73 28.20 16.73
N MET A 271 -4.92 27.75 15.77
CA MET A 271 -5.15 26.55 14.96
C MET A 271 -4.38 25.37 15.55
N ASP A 272 -4.80 24.91 16.73
CA ASP A 272 -4.28 23.69 17.32
C ASP A 272 -5.04 22.46 16.79
N LEU A 273 -4.36 21.69 15.93
CA LEU A 273 -4.88 20.45 15.35
C LEU A 273 -4.63 19.25 16.26
N GLN A 274 -3.99 19.44 17.42
CA GLN A 274 -3.62 18.37 18.33
C GLN A 274 -4.83 17.54 18.78
N ALA A 275 -6.01 18.15 18.94
CA ALA A 275 -7.22 17.42 19.32
C ALA A 275 -7.66 16.37 18.27
N CYS A 276 -7.52 16.69 16.97
CA CYS A 276 -7.83 15.74 15.89
C CYS A 276 -6.74 14.66 15.79
N ILE A 277 -5.48 15.05 15.92
CA ILE A 277 -4.33 14.15 15.91
C ILE A 277 -4.44 13.14 17.06
N ASP A 278 -4.72 13.62 18.27
CA ASP A 278 -4.85 12.80 19.47
C ASP A 278 -6.02 11.81 19.37
N LEU A 279 -7.16 12.25 18.81
CA LEU A 279 -8.29 11.37 18.54
C LEU A 279 -7.91 10.18 17.64
N ILE A 280 -6.93 10.34 16.74
CA ILE A 280 -6.50 9.30 15.83
C ILE A 280 -5.41 8.42 16.46
N GLU A 281 -4.36 8.99 17.04
CA GLU A 281 -3.13 8.28 17.41
C GLU A 281 -2.98 7.91 18.89
N LYS A 282 -3.66 8.60 19.80
CA LYS A 282 -3.46 8.34 21.25
C LYS A 282 -4.10 7.01 21.65
N PRO A 283 -3.70 6.45 22.82
CA PRO A 283 -4.41 5.33 23.41
C PRO A 283 -5.91 5.61 23.50
N MET A 284 -6.75 4.62 23.22
CA MET A 284 -8.22 4.76 23.08
C MET A 284 -8.66 5.63 21.89
N GLY A 285 -7.75 6.08 21.02
CA GLY A 285 -8.06 6.72 19.75
C GLY A 285 -8.42 5.72 18.65
N ILE A 286 -8.68 6.22 17.45
CA ILE A 286 -9.18 5.41 16.33
C ILE A 286 -8.23 4.26 15.99
N MET A 287 -6.92 4.52 15.89
CA MET A 287 -5.94 3.48 15.53
C MET A 287 -5.82 2.41 16.62
N SER A 288 -5.82 2.81 17.89
CA SER A 288 -5.79 1.89 19.04
C SER A 288 -7.02 0.96 19.05
N ILE A 289 -8.22 1.51 18.86
CA ILE A 289 -9.46 0.71 18.83
C ILE A 289 -9.46 -0.25 17.63
N LEU A 290 -8.92 0.18 16.48
CA LEU A 290 -8.81 -0.65 15.29
C LEU A 290 -7.86 -1.83 15.51
N GLU A 291 -6.69 -1.57 16.11
CA GLU A 291 -5.71 -2.62 16.45
C GLU A 291 -6.28 -3.63 17.43
N GLU A 292 -6.95 -3.17 18.49
CA GLU A 292 -7.60 -4.05 19.46
C GLU A 292 -8.65 -4.94 18.81
N GLU A 293 -9.57 -4.38 18.02
CA GLU A 293 -10.57 -5.16 17.28
C GLU A 293 -9.92 -6.15 16.30
N CYS A 294 -8.72 -5.85 15.80
CA CYS A 294 -8.02 -6.79 14.95
C CYS A 294 -7.57 -8.06 15.69
N MET A 295 -7.37 -8.00 17.00
CA MET A 295 -6.97 -9.14 17.83
C MET A 295 -8.13 -10.09 18.16
N PHE A 296 -9.39 -9.63 18.07
CA PHE A 296 -10.55 -10.44 18.42
C PHE A 296 -11.05 -11.26 17.21
N PRO A 297 -11.12 -12.61 17.30
CA PRO A 297 -11.51 -13.47 16.17
C PRO A 297 -12.94 -13.26 15.63
N LYS A 298 -13.84 -12.74 16.47
CA LYS A 298 -15.26 -12.50 16.12
C LYS A 298 -15.57 -11.01 15.88
N ALA A 299 -14.56 -10.14 15.92
CA ALA A 299 -14.76 -8.73 15.60
C ALA A 299 -15.11 -8.56 14.12
N THR A 300 -15.92 -7.55 13.84
CA THR A 300 -16.37 -7.15 12.51
C THR A 300 -16.24 -5.65 12.38
N ASP A 301 -16.26 -5.11 11.17
CA ASP A 301 -16.21 -3.65 10.99
C ASP A 301 -17.37 -2.96 11.73
N MET A 302 -18.50 -3.63 11.92
CA MET A 302 -19.63 -3.11 12.71
C MET A 302 -19.38 -3.10 14.23
N THR A 303 -18.61 -4.05 14.78
CA THR A 303 -18.22 -3.99 16.20
C THR A 303 -17.20 -2.89 16.44
N PHE A 304 -16.28 -2.70 15.48
CA PHE A 304 -15.38 -1.54 15.46
C PHE A 304 -16.15 -0.21 15.44
N LYS A 305 -17.16 -0.07 14.57
CA LYS A 305 -18.06 1.10 14.56
C LYS A 305 -18.67 1.37 15.92
N ALA A 306 -19.27 0.34 16.54
CA ALA A 306 -19.95 0.49 17.82
C ALA A 306 -18.99 1.04 18.89
N LYS A 307 -17.77 0.46 18.98
CA LYS A 307 -16.73 0.93 19.91
C LYS A 307 -16.29 2.37 19.63
N LEU A 308 -16.13 2.78 18.37
CA LEU A 308 -15.80 4.17 18.04
C LEU A 308 -16.87 5.14 18.55
N PHE A 309 -18.15 4.80 18.33
CA PHE A 309 -19.27 5.64 18.76
C PHE A 309 -19.38 5.71 20.28
N ASP A 310 -19.24 4.60 20.99
CA ASP A 310 -19.31 4.58 22.45
C ASP A 310 -18.17 5.37 23.11
N ASN A 311 -16.97 5.36 22.50
CA ASN A 311 -15.80 6.06 23.04
C ASN A 311 -15.73 7.55 22.67
N HIS A 312 -16.24 7.97 21.50
CA HIS A 312 -15.99 9.32 21.01
C HIS A 312 -17.23 10.17 20.73
N LEU A 313 -18.38 9.58 20.43
CA LEU A 313 -19.56 10.36 20.07
C LEU A 313 -20.02 11.23 21.27
N GLY A 314 -20.08 12.55 21.06
CA GLY A 314 -20.45 13.53 22.09
C GLY A 314 -19.36 13.80 23.12
N LYS A 315 -18.18 13.15 23.03
CA LYS A 315 -17.02 13.36 23.91
C LYS A 315 -15.86 14.05 23.18
N SER A 316 -15.67 13.73 21.90
CA SER A 316 -14.60 14.29 21.06
C SER A 316 -15.19 15.24 20.03
N ALA A 317 -14.77 16.51 20.05
CA ALA A 317 -15.32 17.54 19.16
C ALA A 317 -15.11 17.25 17.66
N ASN A 318 -14.00 16.59 17.33
CA ASN A 318 -13.65 16.24 15.95
C ASN A 318 -14.35 14.96 15.43
N PHE A 319 -15.11 14.23 16.28
CA PHE A 319 -15.78 12.99 15.90
C PHE A 319 -17.28 13.18 15.73
N GLY A 320 -17.83 12.76 14.59
CA GLY A 320 -19.23 12.99 14.24
C GLY A 320 -19.92 11.80 13.58
N LYS A 321 -21.26 11.91 13.50
CA LYS A 321 -22.06 11.04 12.65
C LYS A 321 -21.81 11.37 11.18
N PRO A 322 -21.82 10.39 10.28
CA PRO A 322 -21.63 10.63 8.85
C PRO A 322 -22.77 11.50 8.31
N ARG A 323 -22.47 12.30 7.29
CA ARG A 323 -23.48 13.10 6.58
C ARG A 323 -24.30 12.18 5.66
N ASN A 324 -25.61 12.15 5.86
CA ASN A 324 -26.53 11.40 4.99
C ASN A 324 -26.77 12.15 3.68
N ILE A 325 -25.91 11.93 2.68
CA ILE A 325 -26.05 12.56 1.35
C ILE A 325 -26.65 11.53 0.38
N LYS A 326 -27.84 11.83 -0.14
CA LYS A 326 -28.54 10.96 -1.09
C LYS A 326 -27.70 10.75 -2.35
N GLY A 327 -27.45 9.48 -2.72
CA GLY A 327 -26.69 9.10 -3.91
C GLY A 327 -25.18 8.93 -3.68
N LYS A 328 -24.67 9.18 -2.48
CA LYS A 328 -23.28 8.84 -2.12
C LYS A 328 -23.17 7.43 -1.52
N PRO A 329 -22.00 6.77 -1.64
CA PRO A 329 -21.72 5.52 -0.94
C PRO A 329 -21.95 5.62 0.58
N GLU A 330 -22.30 4.51 1.22
CA GLU A 330 -22.52 4.48 2.67
C GLU A 330 -21.25 4.88 3.44
N ALA A 331 -21.38 5.81 4.38
CA ALA A 331 -20.32 6.16 5.32
C ALA A 331 -20.75 5.83 6.76
N HIS A 332 -19.78 5.60 7.64
CA HIS A 332 -20.03 5.03 8.97
C HIS A 332 -19.72 6.01 10.10
N PHE A 333 -18.73 6.89 9.92
CA PHE A 333 -18.41 7.99 10.84
C PHE A 333 -17.83 9.17 10.04
N ALA A 334 -17.80 10.35 10.67
CA ALA A 334 -17.17 11.53 10.11
C ALA A 334 -16.08 12.06 11.05
N LEU A 335 -15.00 12.59 10.46
CA LEU A 335 -14.02 13.39 11.17
C LEU A 335 -14.01 14.82 10.67
N ILE A 336 -13.84 15.75 11.59
CA ILE A 336 -13.63 17.17 11.31
C ILE A 336 -12.12 17.41 11.36
N HIS A 337 -11.54 17.49 10.17
CA HIS A 337 -10.14 17.83 9.92
C HIS A 337 -9.97 19.33 9.67
N TYR A 338 -8.75 19.83 9.69
CA TYR A 338 -8.47 21.24 9.34
C TYR A 338 -8.99 21.64 7.94
N ALA A 339 -8.92 20.71 6.97
CA ALA A 339 -9.33 20.94 5.59
C ALA A 339 -10.86 20.79 5.37
N GLY A 340 -11.57 20.20 6.33
CA GLY A 340 -13.01 19.99 6.26
C GLY A 340 -13.49 18.67 6.85
N THR A 341 -14.79 18.42 6.76
CA THR A 341 -15.39 17.16 7.24
C THR A 341 -15.29 16.05 6.20
N VAL A 342 -14.73 14.92 6.60
CA VAL A 342 -14.57 13.72 5.77
C VAL A 342 -15.43 12.59 6.31
N ASP A 343 -16.21 11.97 5.44
CA ASP A 343 -17.05 10.81 5.76
C ASP A 343 -16.32 9.52 5.37
N TYR A 344 -16.06 8.65 6.36
CA TYR A 344 -15.28 7.42 6.19
C TYR A 344 -16.15 6.17 6.14
N ASN A 345 -15.85 5.29 5.19
CA ASN A 345 -16.42 3.95 5.08
C ASN A 345 -15.45 2.93 5.71
N ILE A 346 -15.92 2.20 6.73
CA ILE A 346 -15.11 1.25 7.52
C ILE A 346 -15.09 -0.17 6.95
N ILE A 347 -15.82 -0.44 5.87
CA ILE A 347 -15.96 -1.81 5.34
C ILE A 347 -14.58 -2.30 4.89
N GLY A 348 -14.20 -3.46 5.41
CA GLY A 348 -12.91 -4.09 5.17
C GLY A 348 -11.76 -3.49 5.98
N TRP A 349 -11.97 -2.57 6.93
CA TRP A 349 -10.85 -1.97 7.70
C TRP A 349 -10.13 -3.01 8.54
N LEU A 350 -10.85 -3.87 9.27
CA LEU A 350 -10.21 -4.93 10.05
C LEU A 350 -9.41 -5.87 9.15
N GLN A 351 -9.92 -6.16 7.95
CA GLN A 351 -9.23 -7.00 6.99
C GLN A 351 -7.97 -6.31 6.42
N LYS A 352 -8.09 -5.03 6.04
CA LYS A 352 -6.97 -4.22 5.53
C LYS A 352 -5.85 -4.08 6.56
N ASN A 353 -6.21 -3.94 7.84
CA ASN A 353 -5.26 -3.81 8.93
C ASN A 353 -4.63 -5.15 9.36
N LYS A 354 -5.39 -6.27 9.33
CA LYS A 354 -4.84 -7.61 9.60
C LYS A 354 -3.94 -8.14 8.47
N ASP A 355 -4.33 -7.86 7.23
CA ASP A 355 -3.78 -8.38 5.98
C ASP A 355 -3.22 -9.82 6.07
N PRO A 356 -4.04 -10.80 6.52
CA PRO A 356 -3.54 -12.12 6.87
C PRO A 356 -3.05 -12.85 5.61
N LEU A 357 -1.78 -13.29 5.65
CA LEU A 357 -1.19 -14.04 4.56
C LEU A 357 -1.43 -15.54 4.73
N ASN A 358 -1.54 -16.24 3.60
CA ASN A 358 -1.57 -17.69 3.58
C ASN A 358 -0.16 -18.22 3.82
N GLU A 359 0.15 -18.58 5.08
CA GLU A 359 1.46 -19.08 5.52
C GLU A 359 1.95 -20.32 4.74
N THR A 360 1.03 -21.14 4.21
CA THR A 360 1.43 -22.29 3.38
C THR A 360 2.04 -21.82 2.07
N VAL A 361 1.44 -20.81 1.42
CA VAL A 361 1.96 -20.25 0.16
C VAL A 361 3.19 -19.37 0.42
N VAL A 362 3.23 -18.63 1.54
CA VAL A 362 4.44 -17.90 1.96
C VAL A 362 5.62 -18.86 2.11
N GLY A 363 5.41 -20.04 2.69
CA GLY A 363 6.44 -21.09 2.77
C GLY A 363 6.91 -21.62 1.40
N LEU A 364 6.09 -21.52 0.34
CA LEU A 364 6.52 -21.81 -1.03
C LEU A 364 7.37 -20.66 -1.57
N TYR A 365 6.99 -19.40 -1.33
CA TYR A 365 7.75 -18.23 -1.77
C TYR A 365 9.16 -18.22 -1.18
N GLN A 366 9.30 -18.56 0.10
CA GLN A 366 10.58 -18.72 0.79
C GLN A 366 11.53 -19.74 0.12
N LYS A 367 10.98 -20.71 -0.61
CA LYS A 367 11.72 -21.77 -1.30
C LYS A 367 11.71 -21.61 -2.82
N SER A 368 11.28 -20.44 -3.31
CA SER A 368 11.21 -20.15 -4.73
C SER A 368 12.59 -20.27 -5.40
N ALA A 369 12.60 -20.77 -6.64
CA ALA A 369 13.79 -20.73 -7.48
C ALA A 369 14.13 -19.30 -7.96
N LEU A 370 13.16 -18.38 -7.93
CA LEU A 370 13.37 -16.96 -8.19
C LEU A 370 13.96 -16.31 -6.93
N LYS A 371 15.28 -16.08 -6.94
CA LYS A 371 16.03 -15.57 -5.78
C LYS A 371 15.41 -14.31 -5.16
N LEU A 372 14.92 -13.39 -6.00
CA LEU A 372 14.28 -12.17 -5.51
C LEU A 372 13.06 -12.53 -4.65
N LEU A 373 12.13 -13.35 -5.15
CA LEU A 373 10.94 -13.75 -4.39
C LEU A 373 11.31 -14.42 -3.06
N ALA A 374 12.26 -15.35 -3.07
CA ALA A 374 12.74 -15.99 -1.86
C ALA A 374 13.29 -14.97 -0.85
N SER A 375 14.06 -13.98 -1.31
CA SER A 375 14.60 -12.91 -0.47
C SER A 375 13.52 -11.99 0.12
N LEU A 376 12.44 -11.72 -0.62
CA LEU A 376 11.33 -10.87 -0.15
C LEU A 376 10.60 -11.50 1.06
N PHE A 377 10.59 -12.82 1.16
CA PHE A 377 9.87 -13.58 2.19
C PHE A 377 10.80 -14.34 3.17
N ALA A 378 12.11 -14.12 3.09
CA ALA A 378 13.10 -14.79 3.95
C ALA A 378 12.99 -14.42 5.44
N ASN A 379 12.33 -13.31 5.76
CA ASN A 379 12.10 -12.81 7.12
C ASN A 379 10.61 -12.76 7.45
#